data_AF-A0A6P0I7D6-F1
#
_entry.id   AF-A0A6P0I7D6-F1
#
_cell.length_a   1.000
_cell.length_b   1.000
_cell.length_c   1.000
_cell.angle_alpha   90.00
_cell.angle_beta   90.00
_cell.angle_gamma   90.00
#
_symmetry.space_group_name_H-M   'P 1'
#
loop_
_entity.id
_entity.type
_entity.pdbx_description
1 polymer ?
#
loop_
_entity_poly.entity_id
_entity_poly.type
_entity_poly.pdbx_seq_one_letter_code
_entity_poly.pdbx_strand_id
1 'polypeptide(L)'
;MARVRVRQHVNPFSSKYQQLVTLPNFSNIYSDINKPLHLDIGCGRGKFLWQMAQTEPEWNFLGLEIREPLVIEANNLLNEKGFNNLHYLFCNANISLEKILQSLPEGKLQRVSILFPDPWFKRRHQIRRVVQPKLVEDL
;
A
#
# COMPACT_ATOMS: atom_id res chain seq x y z
N MET A 1 -22.15 5.36 -4.29
CA MET A 1 -22.09 4.16 -3.43
C MET A 1 -22.09 4.54 -1.96
N ALA A 2 -22.65 3.71 -1.08
CA ALA A 2 -22.57 3.93 0.36
C ALA A 2 -21.12 3.83 0.85
N ARG A 3 -20.71 4.70 1.77
CA ARG A 3 -19.33 4.73 2.30
C ARG A 3 -19.01 3.44 3.03
N VAL A 4 -17.97 2.73 2.60
CA VAL A 4 -17.48 1.51 3.28
C VAL A 4 -17.06 1.87 4.71
N ARG A 5 -17.61 1.16 5.70
CA ARG A 5 -17.25 1.36 7.12
C ARG A 5 -16.24 0.30 7.54
N VAL A 6 -15.14 0.74 8.14
CA VAL A 6 -14.08 -0.14 8.67
C VAL A 6 -13.67 0.31 10.06
N ARG A 7 -13.15 -0.61 10.87
CA ARG A 7 -12.45 -0.26 12.10
C ARG A 7 -11.16 0.48 11.74
N GLN A 8 -10.88 1.58 12.42
CA GLN A 8 -9.70 2.40 12.13
C GLN A 8 -8.42 1.67 12.50
N HIS A 9 -8.31 1.23 13.76
CA HIS A 9 -7.17 0.50 14.27
C HIS A 9 -7.44 -1.00 14.23
N VAL A 10 -6.51 -1.76 13.65
CA VAL A 10 -6.55 -3.22 13.61
C VAL A 10 -5.28 -3.81 14.22
N ASN A 11 -5.35 -5.03 14.76
CA ASN A 11 -4.15 -5.70 15.24
C ASN A 11 -3.45 -6.41 14.07
N PRO A 12 -2.28 -5.94 13.58
CA PRO A 12 -1.62 -6.55 12.43
C PRO A 12 -1.19 -8.00 12.69
N PHE A 13 -1.09 -8.41 13.96
CA PHE A 13 -0.73 -9.79 14.33
C PHE A 13 -1.92 -10.75 14.41
N SER A 14 -3.16 -10.30 14.17
CA SER A 14 -4.29 -11.24 14.13
C SER A 14 -4.18 -12.17 12.92
N SER A 15 -4.65 -13.42 13.06
CA SER A 15 -4.54 -14.46 12.02
C SER A 15 -5.02 -14.02 10.64
N LYS A 16 -6.09 -13.20 10.58
CA LYS A 16 -6.60 -12.60 9.34
C LYS A 16 -5.55 -11.85 8.53
N TYR A 17 -4.62 -11.16 9.19
CA TYR A 17 -3.62 -10.30 8.54
C TYR A 17 -2.23 -10.94 8.48
N GLN A 18 -2.12 -12.23 8.79
CA GLN A 18 -0.90 -13.00 8.62
C GLN A 18 -0.84 -13.75 7.28
N GLN A 19 -1.88 -13.58 6.44
CA GLN A 19 -1.91 -14.15 5.10
C GLN A 19 -0.85 -13.49 4.22
N LEU A 20 -0.16 -14.31 3.43
CA LEU A 20 0.80 -13.82 2.45
C LEU A 20 0.07 -13.05 1.35
N VAL A 21 0.70 -11.97 0.88
CA VAL A 21 0.18 -11.20 -0.25
C VAL A 21 0.14 -12.05 -1.52
N THR A 22 -0.98 -11.95 -2.22
CA THR A 22 -1.12 -12.40 -3.61
C THR A 22 -0.71 -11.25 -4.52
N LEU A 23 0.38 -11.43 -5.25
CA LEU A 23 0.92 -10.39 -6.13
C LEU A 23 0.23 -10.43 -7.50
N PRO A 24 -0.26 -9.30 -8.01
CA PRO A 24 -0.69 -9.21 -9.39
C PRO A 24 0.51 -9.15 -10.34
N ASN A 25 0.27 -9.36 -11.62
CA ASN A 25 1.27 -9.04 -12.64
C ASN A 25 1.26 -7.53 -12.88
N PHE A 26 2.27 -6.83 -12.35
CA PHE A 26 2.37 -5.37 -12.47
C PHE A 26 2.50 -4.87 -13.90
N SER A 27 3.01 -5.67 -14.84
CA SER A 27 3.08 -5.31 -16.26
C SER A 27 1.69 -5.22 -16.91
N ASN A 28 0.66 -5.82 -16.30
CA ASN A 28 -0.72 -5.69 -16.76
C ASN A 28 -1.45 -4.50 -16.12
N ILE A 29 -0.86 -3.90 -15.09
CA ILE A 29 -1.43 -2.79 -14.32
C ILE A 29 -0.85 -1.47 -14.81
N TYR A 30 0.47 -1.40 -14.88
CA TYR A 30 1.19 -0.20 -15.26
C TYR A 30 1.39 -0.16 -16.78
N SER A 31 1.11 0.99 -17.38
CA SER A 31 1.40 1.24 -18.80
C SER A 31 2.89 1.12 -19.12
N ASP A 32 3.74 1.55 -18.19
CA ASP A 32 5.18 1.29 -18.21
C ASP A 32 5.67 1.00 -16.80
N ILE A 33 6.06 -0.25 -16.55
CA ILE A 33 6.58 -0.71 -15.25
C ILE A 33 7.95 -0.10 -14.91
N ASN A 34 8.67 0.47 -15.88
CA ASN A 34 10.00 1.02 -15.70
C ASN A 34 10.03 2.46 -15.20
N LYS A 35 8.86 3.10 -15.05
CA LYS A 35 8.73 4.41 -14.41
C LYS A 35 9.14 4.36 -12.93
N PRO A 36 9.61 5.47 -12.36
CA PRO A 36 9.88 5.57 -10.93
C PRO A 36 8.60 5.27 -10.13
N LEU A 37 8.76 4.54 -9.02
CA LEU A 37 7.68 4.07 -8.18
C LEU A 37 7.67 4.81 -6.84
N HIS A 38 6.49 5.26 -6.46
CA HIS A 38 6.17 5.76 -5.13
C HIS A 38 5.27 4.76 -4.39
N LEU A 39 5.80 4.20 -3.31
CA LEU A 39 5.10 3.31 -2.38
C LEU A 39 4.48 4.09 -1.21
N ASP A 40 3.19 3.92 -0.93
CA ASP A 40 2.53 4.48 0.26
C ASP A 40 2.07 3.35 1.19
N ILE A 41 2.67 3.25 2.37
CA ILE A 41 2.38 2.20 3.34
C ILE A 41 1.30 2.69 4.32
N GLY A 42 0.17 2.00 4.33
CA GLY A 42 -1.00 2.40 5.12
C GLY A 42 -1.83 3.48 4.43
N CYS A 43 -2.03 3.36 3.10
CA CYS A 43 -2.62 4.41 2.26
C CYS A 43 -4.11 4.72 2.55
N GLY A 44 -4.77 3.96 3.42
CA GLY A 44 -6.14 4.19 3.83
C GLY A 44 -7.11 4.05 2.66
N ARG A 45 -7.79 5.15 2.33
CA ARG A 45 -8.71 5.21 1.18
C ARG A 45 -8.02 5.51 -0.15
N GLY A 46 -6.70 5.63 -0.15
CA GLY A 46 -5.91 5.90 -1.36
C GLY A 46 -5.98 7.34 -1.89
N LYS A 47 -6.72 8.25 -1.25
CA LYS A 47 -6.94 9.61 -1.77
C LYS A 47 -5.65 10.38 -2.05
N PHE A 48 -4.61 10.19 -1.23
CA PHE A 48 -3.31 10.81 -1.43
C PHE A 48 -2.69 10.34 -2.74
N LEU A 49 -2.50 9.02 -2.88
CA LEU A 49 -1.95 8.43 -4.11
C LEU A 49 -2.80 8.71 -5.35
N TRP A 50 -4.13 8.74 -5.20
CA TRP A 50 -5.04 9.13 -6.28
C TRP A 50 -4.74 10.54 -6.81
N GLN A 51 -4.49 11.50 -5.92
CA GLN A 51 -4.13 12.86 -6.31
C GLN A 51 -2.73 12.87 -6.95
N MET A 52 -1.76 12.20 -6.33
CA MET A 52 -0.40 12.09 -6.86
C MET A 52 -0.36 11.50 -8.27
N ALA A 53 -1.10 10.42 -8.51
CA ALA A 53 -1.16 9.75 -9.80
C ALA A 53 -1.71 10.64 -10.94
N GLN A 54 -2.57 11.60 -10.61
CA GLN A 54 -3.05 12.61 -11.58
C GLN A 54 -2.02 13.71 -11.83
N THR A 55 -1.30 14.12 -10.79
CA THR A 55 -0.35 15.23 -10.85
C THR A 55 1.01 14.81 -11.42
N GLU A 56 1.42 13.56 -11.21
CA GLU A 56 2.71 13.00 -11.62
C GLU A 56 2.52 11.75 -12.52
N PRO A 57 2.03 11.89 -13.76
CA PRO A 57 1.78 10.75 -14.66
C PRO A 57 3.04 9.99 -15.10
N GLU A 58 4.21 10.58 -14.90
CA GLU A 58 5.52 9.95 -15.13
C GLU A 58 5.94 8.98 -14.01
N TRP A 59 5.14 8.87 -12.96
CA TRP A 59 5.38 7.98 -11.83
C TRP A 59 4.33 6.86 -11.78
N ASN A 60 4.79 5.69 -11.32
CA ASN A 60 3.92 4.63 -10.85
C ASN A 60 3.67 4.78 -9.35
N PHE A 61 2.49 4.40 -8.90
CA PHE A 61 2.06 4.51 -7.50
C PHE A 61 1.50 3.19 -6.99
N LEU A 62 2.00 2.75 -5.84
CA LEU A 62 1.54 1.54 -5.18
C LEU A 62 1.10 1.85 -3.74
N GLY A 63 -0.17 1.63 -3.43
CA GLY A 63 -0.70 1.78 -2.08
C GLY A 63 -0.82 0.44 -1.37
N LEU A 64 -0.25 0.31 -0.18
CA LEU A 64 -0.42 -0.87 0.67
C LEU A 64 -1.43 -0.57 1.77
N GLU A 65 -2.45 -1.41 1.92
CA GLU A 65 -3.46 -1.23 2.96
C GLU A 65 -3.90 -2.58 3.55
N ILE A 66 -3.97 -2.63 4.88
CA ILE A 66 -4.32 -3.84 5.66
C ILE A 66 -5.84 -4.03 5.77
N ARG A 67 -6.64 -3.04 5.41
CA ARG A 67 -8.11 -3.08 5.43
C ARG A 67 -8.62 -3.33 4.01
N GLU A 68 -8.74 -4.61 3.68
CA GLU A 68 -9.25 -5.11 2.39
C GLU A 68 -10.48 -4.36 1.82
N PRO A 69 -11.53 -4.03 2.59
CA PRO A 69 -12.68 -3.29 2.02
C PRO A 69 -12.32 -1.92 1.45
N LEU A 70 -11.28 -1.25 1.98
CA LEU A 70 -10.80 0.03 1.45
C LEU A 70 -10.04 -0.15 0.14
N VAL A 71 -9.26 -1.24 0.02
CA VAL A 71 -8.53 -1.58 -1.20
C VAL A 71 -9.50 -1.87 -2.34
N ILE A 72 -10.55 -2.65 -2.06
CA ILE A 72 -11.61 -2.95 -3.03
C ILE A 72 -12.30 -1.66 -3.49
N GLU A 73 -12.68 -0.79 -2.55
CA GLU A 73 -13.30 0.50 -2.86
C GLU A 73 -12.38 1.37 -3.74
N ALA A 74 -11.09 1.45 -3.41
CA ALA A 74 -10.12 2.26 -4.14
C ALA A 74 -9.82 1.72 -5.54
N ASN A 75 -9.65 0.41 -5.72
CA ASN A 75 -9.43 -0.22 -7.02
C ASN A 75 -10.68 -0.16 -7.92
N ASN A 76 -11.89 -0.25 -7.35
CA ASN A 76 -13.12 -0.07 -8.15
C ASN A 76 -13.19 1.34 -8.73
N LEU A 77 -12.93 2.36 -7.91
CA LEU A 77 -12.87 3.76 -8.37
C LEU A 77 -11.78 3.95 -9.42
N LEU A 78 -10.63 3.29 -9.25
CA LEU A 78 -9.52 3.35 -10.19
C LEU A 78 -9.92 2.81 -11.57
N ASN A 79 -10.54 1.63 -11.59
CA ASN A 79 -11.01 0.98 -12.82
C ASN A 79 -12.07 1.81 -13.54
N GLU A 80 -13.00 2.43 -12.81
CA GLU A 80 -14.02 3.33 -13.38
C GLU A 80 -13.40 4.57 -14.05
N LYS A 81 -12.21 5.01 -13.63
CA LYS A 81 -11.52 6.20 -14.15
C LYS A 81 -10.38 5.90 -15.12
N GLY A 82 -10.02 4.63 -15.30
CA GLY A 82 -9.03 4.20 -16.29
C GLY A 82 -7.59 4.60 -15.95
N PHE A 83 -7.21 4.71 -14.67
CA PHE A 83 -5.81 4.92 -14.33
C PHE A 83 -4.96 3.70 -14.66
N ASN A 84 -3.75 3.95 -15.16
CA ASN A 84 -2.78 2.93 -15.58
C ASN A 84 -1.39 3.17 -14.97
N ASN A 85 -1.31 3.96 -13.91
CA ASN A 85 -0.09 4.29 -13.17
C ASN A 85 -0.29 4.20 -11.65
N LEU A 86 -1.39 3.61 -11.18
CA LEU A 86 -1.75 3.52 -9.77
C LEU A 86 -2.41 2.18 -9.46
N HIS A 87 -2.06 1.57 -8.33
CA HIS A 87 -2.71 0.35 -7.85
C HIS A 87 -2.70 0.26 -6.32
N TYR A 88 -3.69 -0.44 -5.77
CA TYR A 88 -3.78 -0.70 -4.33
C TYR A 88 -3.73 -2.19 -4.02
N LEU A 89 -2.89 -2.58 -3.07
CA LEU A 89 -2.73 -3.95 -2.60
C LEU A 89 -3.25 -4.13 -1.19
N PHE A 90 -4.08 -5.16 -1.02
CA PHE A 90 -4.43 -5.66 0.30
C PHE A 90 -3.27 -6.50 0.84
N CYS A 91 -2.61 -5.99 1.87
CA CYS A 91 -1.53 -6.73 2.53
C CYS A 91 -1.25 -6.19 3.93
N ASN A 92 -0.51 -6.99 4.70
CA ASN A 92 0.16 -6.54 5.90
C ASN A 92 1.63 -6.24 5.56
N ALA A 93 1.99 -4.95 5.57
CA ALA A 93 3.33 -4.50 5.20
C ALA A 93 4.43 -5.15 6.04
N ASN A 94 4.17 -5.45 7.32
CA ASN A 94 5.17 -6.07 8.21
C ASN A 94 5.62 -7.47 7.78
N ILE A 95 4.85 -8.15 6.92
CA ILE A 95 5.15 -9.51 6.45
C ILE A 95 5.26 -9.62 4.93
N SER A 96 4.69 -8.66 4.20
CA SER A 96 4.55 -8.75 2.74
C SER A 96 5.51 -7.83 1.99
N LEU A 97 6.13 -6.85 2.66
CA LEU A 97 6.92 -5.82 2.01
C LEU A 97 8.07 -6.41 1.18
N GLU A 98 8.91 -7.26 1.77
CA GLU A 98 10.05 -7.88 1.09
C GLU A 98 9.64 -8.56 -0.23
N LYS A 99 8.58 -9.38 -0.19
CA LYS A 99 8.08 -10.08 -1.38
C LYS A 99 7.52 -9.11 -2.44
N ILE A 100 6.89 -8.02 -2.03
CA ILE A 100 6.42 -6.96 -2.94
C ILE A 100 7.61 -6.29 -3.61
N LEU A 101 8.65 -5.91 -2.85
CA LEU A 101 9.84 -5.25 -3.38
C LEU A 101 10.59 -6.15 -4.37
N GLN A 102 10.75 -7.43 -4.05
CA GLN A 102 11.36 -8.42 -4.95
C GLN A 102 10.60 -8.62 -6.27
N SER A 103 9.31 -8.29 -6.31
CA SER A 103 8.50 -8.41 -7.52
C SER A 103 8.49 -7.16 -8.41
N LEU A 104 9.08 -6.06 -7.94
CA LEU A 104 9.19 -4.81 -8.69
C LEU A 104 10.54 -4.79 -9.43
N PRO A 105 10.65 -4.07 -10.57
CA PRO A 105 11.92 -3.96 -11.24
C PRO A 105 12.95 -3.23 -10.35
N GLU A 106 14.19 -3.69 -10.42
CA GLU A 106 15.29 -3.17 -9.61
C GLU A 106 15.50 -1.67 -9.82
N GLY A 107 15.78 -0.94 -8.73
CA GLY A 107 16.05 0.50 -8.76
C GLY A 107 14.83 1.37 -9.10
N LYS A 108 13.61 0.81 -9.20
CA LYS A 108 12.41 1.59 -9.50
C LYS A 108 11.74 2.20 -8.27
N LEU A 109 11.90 1.64 -7.08
CA LEU A 109 11.42 2.28 -5.87
C LEU A 109 12.25 3.54 -5.58
N GLN A 110 11.62 4.71 -5.68
CA GLN A 110 12.29 6.01 -5.52
C GLN A 110 11.70 6.84 -4.38
N ARG A 111 10.47 6.54 -3.94
CA ARG A 111 9.81 7.25 -2.86
C ARG A 111 8.98 6.30 -2.01
N VAL A 112 9.07 6.47 -0.69
CA VAL A 112 8.21 5.79 0.27
C VAL A 112 7.51 6.83 1.14
N SER A 113 6.22 6.64 1.38
CA SER A 113 5.44 7.44 2.31
C SER A 113 4.77 6.56 3.35
N ILE A 114 4.73 7.08 4.57
CA ILE A 114 4.03 6.48 5.70
C ILE A 114 3.30 7.63 6.39
N LEU A 115 2.08 7.92 5.94
CA LEU A 115 1.34 9.10 6.38
C LEU A 115 0.42 8.76 7.56
N PHE A 116 0.65 9.41 8.70
CA PHE A 116 -0.17 9.27 9.91
C PHE A 116 -0.37 7.82 10.38
N PRO A 117 0.72 7.02 10.54
CA PRO A 117 0.59 5.64 11.00
C PRO A 117 0.05 5.57 12.43
N ASP A 118 -0.62 4.48 12.77
CA ASP A 118 -1.15 4.24 14.12
C ASP A 118 -0.04 4.41 15.19
N PRO A 119 -0.17 5.37 16.13
CA PRO A 119 0.92 5.71 17.04
C PRO A 119 1.17 4.65 18.12
N TRP A 120 0.15 3.83 18.41
CA TRP A 120 0.17 2.79 19.46
C TRP A 120 0.80 3.26 20.77
N PHE A 121 0.14 4.19 21.47
CA PHE A 121 0.66 4.88 22.66
C PHE A 121 1.04 3.95 23.83
N LYS A 122 0.35 2.81 24.00
CA LYS A 122 0.62 1.88 25.10
C LYS A 122 1.91 1.10 24.83
N ARG A 123 2.81 1.02 25.82
CA ARG A 123 4.09 0.28 25.70
C ARG A 123 3.94 -1.13 25.13
N ARG A 124 2.95 -1.90 25.62
CA ARG A 124 2.64 -3.25 25.12
C ARG A 124 2.22 -3.33 23.64
N HIS A 125 1.92 -2.21 22.99
CA HIS A 125 1.56 -2.13 21.58
C HIS A 125 2.67 -1.55 20.71
N GLN A 126 3.86 -1.25 21.25
CA GLN A 126 4.97 -0.69 20.46
C GLN A 126 5.35 -1.59 19.28
N ILE A 127 5.29 -2.91 19.44
CA ILE A 127 5.53 -3.89 18.39
C ILE A 127 4.53 -3.81 17.21
N ARG A 128 3.40 -3.12 17.39
CA ARG A 128 2.37 -2.95 16.34
C ARG A 128 2.62 -1.72 15.46
N ARG A 129 3.56 -0.84 15.84
CA ARG A 129 3.93 0.30 14.99
C ARG A 129 4.57 -0.23 13.73
N VAL A 130 4.18 0.33 12.60
CA VAL A 130 4.71 -0.04 11.28
C VAL A 130 6.18 0.34 11.16
N VAL A 131 6.55 1.56 11.58
CA VAL A 131 7.93 2.05 11.54
C VAL A 131 8.75 1.37 12.64
N GLN A 132 9.50 0.35 12.24
CA GLN A 132 10.46 -0.41 13.04
C GLN A 132 11.79 -0.47 12.29
N PRO A 133 12.92 -0.74 12.97
CA PRO A 133 14.22 -0.90 12.32
C PRO A 133 14.17 -1.86 11.13
N LYS A 134 13.54 -3.04 11.29
CA LYS A 134 13.39 -4.03 10.22
C LYS A 134 12.70 -3.47 8.96
N LEU A 135 11.65 -2.65 9.13
CA LEU A 135 10.98 -2.02 7.98
C LEU A 135 11.94 -1.10 7.22
N VAL A 136 12.75 -0.33 7.96
CA VAL A 136 13.69 0.63 7.36
C VAL A 136 14.85 -0.10 6.69
N GLU A 137 15.30 -1.23 7.23
CA GLU A 137 16.33 -2.09 6.63
C GLU A 137 15.84 -2.77 5.34
N ASP A 138 14.55 -3.06 5.24
CA ASP A 138 13.95 -3.70 4.07
C ASP A 138 13.69 -2.75 2.89
N LEU A 139 13.69 -1.44 3.14
CA LEU A 139 13.43 -0.38 2.15
C LEU A 139 14.72 0.13 1.51
#